data_AF-A9J6P8-F1
#
_entry.id   AF-A9J6P8-F1
#
_cell.length_a   1.000
_cell.length_b   1.000
_cell.length_c   1.000
_cell.angle_alpha   90.00
_cell.angle_beta   90.00
_cell.angle_gamma   90.00
#
_symmetry.space_group_name_H-M   'P 1'
#
loop_
_entity.id
_entity.type
_entity.pdbx_description
1 polymer ?
#
loop_
_entity_poly.entity_id
_entity_poly.type
_entity_poly.pdbx_seq_one_letter_code
_entity_poly.pdbx_strand_id
1 'polypeptide(L)'
;EVHFDTEFGLMGMAFPPNFAKNGRSFASFNCDKVKWPGCAGRCSCNSDVNCDPSKLRGDNGAQPCQYQTVVAEYTVNGTASEPSSAKRAKPSEVRRIFTMGLSFNGHHGGQLLFGPTDGYMYFTMGDGGGTGDPYNFSQNKKSLLGKIMRLDVDNIPSAAEIEKLGLWGNYSIPKDNPFSEDSGL
;
A
#
# COMPACT_ATOMS: atom_id res chain seq x y z
N GLU A 1 -1.13 30.62 2.99
CA GLU A 1 -0.43 29.52 2.33
C GLU A 1 -1.47 28.67 1.64
N VAL A 2 -1.35 28.45 0.33
CA VAL A 2 -2.30 27.60 -0.41
C VAL A 2 -1.68 26.20 -0.42
N HIS A 3 -2.10 25.34 0.50
CA HIS A 3 -1.67 23.95 0.52
C HIS A 3 -2.35 23.20 -0.63
N PHE A 4 -1.62 23.03 -1.73
CA PHE A 4 -1.97 22.06 -2.78
C PHE A 4 -1.50 20.67 -2.34
N ASP A 5 -2.04 20.13 -1.25
CA ASP A 5 -1.77 18.73 -0.89
C ASP A 5 -2.84 17.84 -1.53
N THR A 6 -2.82 17.78 -2.87
CA THR A 6 -3.63 16.84 -3.64
C THR A 6 -2.89 15.52 -3.82
N GLU A 7 -2.34 14.95 -2.75
CA GLU A 7 -1.84 13.56 -2.74
C GLU A 7 -3.00 12.56 -2.55
N PHE A 8 -4.11 12.79 -3.26
CA PHE A 8 -5.31 11.96 -3.20
C PHE A 8 -5.69 11.48 -4.59
N GLY A 9 -6.17 10.23 -4.68
CA GLY A 9 -6.47 9.58 -5.95
C GLY A 9 -5.39 8.58 -6.37
N LEU A 10 -5.26 8.36 -7.68
CA LEU A 10 -4.33 7.39 -8.25
C LEU A 10 -2.88 7.83 -8.05
N MET A 11 -2.08 7.01 -7.36
CA MET A 11 -0.67 7.29 -7.07
C MET A 11 0.27 6.56 -8.03
N GLY A 12 -0.09 5.35 -8.45
CA GLY A 12 0.75 4.53 -9.29
C GLY A 12 0.00 3.35 -9.91
N MET A 13 0.61 2.78 -10.95
CA MET A 13 0.11 1.58 -11.59
C MET A 13 1.27 0.74 -12.11
N ALA A 14 1.12 -0.58 -12.06
CA ALA A 14 2.13 -1.50 -12.54
C ALA A 14 1.50 -2.74 -13.17
N PHE A 15 2.19 -3.27 -14.16
CA PHE A 15 1.83 -4.50 -14.86
C PHE A 15 2.93 -5.53 -14.60
N PRO A 16 2.61 -6.71 -14.06
CA PRO A 16 3.58 -7.78 -13.90
C PRO A 16 4.15 -8.22 -15.26
N PRO A 17 5.36 -8.81 -15.29
CA PRO A 17 5.97 -9.30 -16.53
C PRO A 17 5.09 -10.28 -17.33
N ASN A 18 4.20 -11.01 -16.66
CA ASN A 18 3.28 -11.97 -17.27
C ASN A 18 1.89 -11.39 -17.59
N PHE A 19 1.71 -10.05 -17.55
CA PHE A 19 0.45 -9.37 -17.82
C PHE A 19 -0.24 -9.83 -19.12
N ALA A 20 0.51 -9.96 -20.21
CA ALA A 20 -0.05 -10.38 -21.50
C ALA A 20 -0.70 -11.78 -21.46
N LYS A 21 -0.34 -12.62 -20.49
CA LYS A 21 -0.87 -13.98 -20.30
C LYS A 21 -1.99 -14.07 -19.28
N ASN A 22 -1.93 -13.31 -18.18
CA ASN A 22 -2.88 -13.43 -17.07
C ASN A 22 -3.82 -12.21 -16.91
N GLY A 23 -3.52 -11.10 -17.59
CA GLY A 23 -4.29 -9.87 -17.54
C GLY A 23 -4.34 -9.18 -16.18
N ARG A 24 -3.41 -9.49 -15.25
CA ARG A 24 -3.37 -8.90 -13.91
C ARG A 24 -2.69 -7.54 -13.94
N SER A 25 -3.29 -6.53 -13.33
CA SER A 25 -2.72 -5.19 -13.23
C SER A 25 -2.92 -4.67 -11.81
N PHE A 26 -2.02 -3.81 -11.34
CA PHE A 26 -2.07 -3.28 -9.98
C PHE A 26 -2.13 -1.77 -10.02
N ALA A 27 -2.91 -1.20 -9.12
CA ALA A 27 -2.94 0.25 -8.92
C ALA A 27 -2.79 0.56 -7.44
N SER A 28 -2.06 1.64 -7.15
CA SER A 28 -1.97 2.25 -5.84
C SER A 28 -2.76 3.55 -5.86
N PHE A 29 -3.54 3.80 -4.82
CA PHE A 29 -4.32 5.01 -4.69
C PHE A 29 -4.60 5.35 -3.23
N ASN A 30 -4.83 6.63 -2.97
CA ASN A 30 -5.26 7.10 -1.67
C ASN A 30 -6.79 7.28 -1.67
N CYS A 31 -7.45 6.75 -0.65
CA CYS A 31 -8.90 6.83 -0.48
C CYS A 31 -9.28 7.36 0.90
N ASP A 32 -10.54 7.80 1.04
CA ASP A 32 -11.09 8.39 2.26
C ASP A 32 -12.10 7.44 2.90
N LYS A 33 -11.81 6.95 4.11
CA LYS A 33 -12.69 6.01 4.82
C LYS A 33 -14.06 6.59 5.16
N VAL A 34 -14.18 7.91 5.26
CA VAL A 34 -15.46 8.59 5.53
C VAL A 34 -16.36 8.56 4.30
N LYS A 35 -15.77 8.65 3.10
CA LYS A 35 -16.51 8.59 1.82
C LYS A 35 -16.73 7.15 1.34
N TRP A 36 -15.77 6.27 1.61
CA TRP A 36 -15.83 4.87 1.21
C TRP A 36 -15.47 3.96 2.38
N PRO A 37 -16.46 3.34 3.06
CA PRO A 37 -16.21 2.50 4.24
C PRO A 37 -15.28 1.30 3.99
N GLY A 38 -15.17 0.83 2.74
CA GLY A 38 -14.25 -0.24 2.34
C GLY A 38 -12.78 0.20 2.29
N CYS A 39 -12.53 1.50 2.36
CA CYS A 39 -11.20 2.09 2.49
C CYS A 39 -10.78 2.12 3.97
N ALA A 40 -10.52 0.96 4.55
CA ALA A 40 -10.12 0.85 5.95
C ALA A 40 -8.97 -0.15 6.10
N GLY A 41 -7.90 0.28 6.78
CA GLY A 41 -6.79 -0.56 7.16
C GLY A 41 -6.27 -0.18 8.54
N ARG A 42 -5.24 -0.91 8.96
CA ARG A 42 -4.47 -0.58 10.16
C ARG A 42 -3.87 0.81 10.01
N CYS A 43 -3.84 1.61 11.08
CA CYS A 43 -3.25 2.95 11.06
C CYS A 43 -1.71 2.86 11.09
N SER A 44 -1.01 3.66 10.28
CA SER A 44 0.46 3.77 10.31
C SER A 44 0.98 4.25 11.67
N CYS A 45 0.28 5.20 12.29
CA CYS A 45 0.47 5.57 13.69
C CYS A 45 -0.22 4.57 14.62
N ASN A 46 0.55 3.68 15.24
CA ASN A 46 0.03 2.71 16.20
C ASN A 46 1.09 2.36 17.27
N SER A 47 0.69 1.50 18.23
CA SER A 47 1.53 1.09 19.35
C SER A 47 2.87 0.50 18.95
N ASP A 48 2.95 -0.23 17.83
CA ASP A 48 4.17 -0.92 17.40
C ASP A 48 5.26 0.07 16.97
N VAL A 49 4.86 1.28 16.59
CA VAL A 49 5.77 2.37 16.24
C VAL A 49 5.81 3.47 17.31
N ASN A 50 5.33 3.19 18.53
CA ASN A 50 5.23 4.14 19.64
C ASN A 50 4.46 5.42 19.29
N CYS A 51 3.43 5.29 18.45
CA CYS A 51 2.58 6.40 18.04
C CYS A 51 1.14 6.17 18.51
N ASP A 52 0.60 7.16 19.20
CA ASP A 52 -0.78 7.16 19.68
C ASP A 52 -1.63 8.06 18.76
N PRO A 53 -2.51 7.49 17.91
CA PRO A 53 -3.27 8.26 16.95
C PRO A 53 -4.27 9.22 17.62
N SER A 54 -4.64 9.02 18.89
CA SER A 54 -5.50 9.96 19.63
C SER A 54 -4.78 11.25 20.02
N LYS A 55 -3.45 11.24 20.04
CA LYS A 55 -2.61 12.40 20.33
C LYS A 55 -2.25 13.21 19.08
N LEU A 56 -2.51 12.66 17.90
CA LEU A 56 -2.35 13.36 16.65
C LEU A 56 -3.47 14.39 16.50
N ARG A 57 -3.10 15.62 16.13
CA ARG A 57 -4.07 16.64 15.76
C ARG A 57 -4.53 16.36 14.34
N GLY A 58 -5.80 16.65 14.06
CA GLY A 58 -6.29 16.66 12.69
C GLY A 58 -5.47 17.65 11.86
N ASP A 59 -5.16 17.24 10.64
CA ASP A 59 -4.42 18.04 9.67
C ASP A 59 -5.38 18.42 8.55
N ASN A 60 -5.42 19.70 8.16
CA ASN A 60 -6.33 20.23 7.12
C ASN A 60 -7.80 19.75 7.24
N GLY A 61 -8.30 19.57 8.47
CA GLY A 61 -9.67 19.11 8.74
C GLY A 61 -9.91 17.59 8.65
N ALA A 62 -8.90 16.81 8.27
CA ALA A 62 -8.95 15.35 8.27
C ALA A 62 -8.51 14.78 9.62
N GLN A 63 -9.14 13.69 10.05
CA GLN A 63 -8.72 12.97 11.25
C GLN A 63 -7.52 12.06 10.93
N PRO A 64 -6.62 11.80 11.90
CA PRO A 64 -5.53 10.85 11.73
C PRO A 64 -6.03 9.49 11.21
N CYS A 65 -5.36 8.96 10.18
CA CYS A 65 -5.76 7.70 9.54
C CYS A 65 -7.20 7.70 9.03
N GLN A 66 -7.75 8.87 8.66
CA GLN A 66 -8.94 8.97 7.83
C GLN A 66 -8.65 8.49 6.41
N TYR A 67 -7.56 8.99 5.83
CA TYR A 67 -7.10 8.56 4.54
C TYR A 67 -6.30 7.26 4.63
N GLN A 68 -6.41 6.43 3.60
CA GLN A 68 -5.66 5.20 3.47
C GLN A 68 -4.91 5.19 2.15
N THR A 69 -3.70 4.64 2.15
CA THR A 69 -3.07 4.16 0.93
C THR A 69 -3.47 2.72 0.68
N VAL A 70 -3.84 2.41 -0.56
CA VAL A 70 -4.29 1.09 -0.99
C VAL A 70 -3.43 0.64 -2.17
N VAL A 71 -3.06 -0.64 -2.20
CA VAL A 71 -2.65 -1.33 -3.41
C VAL A 71 -3.69 -2.39 -3.72
N ALA A 72 -4.28 -2.33 -4.91
CA ALA A 72 -5.31 -3.25 -5.34
C ALA A 72 -4.95 -3.91 -6.68
N GLU A 73 -5.33 -5.18 -6.79
CA GLU A 73 -5.26 -5.98 -8.01
C GLU A 73 -6.55 -5.83 -8.81
N TYR A 74 -6.39 -5.62 -10.11
CA TYR A 74 -7.44 -5.56 -11.12
C TYR A 74 -7.14 -6.56 -12.24
N THR A 75 -8.16 -6.83 -13.06
CA THR A 75 -8.01 -7.72 -14.21
C THR A 75 -8.59 -7.10 -15.47
N VAL A 76 -7.89 -7.33 -16.59
CA VAL A 76 -8.41 -7.06 -17.94
C VAL A 76 -9.22 -8.22 -18.51
N ASN A 77 -9.45 -9.27 -17.72
CA ASN A 77 -10.24 -10.43 -18.14
C ASN A 77 -11.73 -10.05 -18.28
N GLY A 78 -12.05 -9.48 -19.44
CA GLY A 78 -13.36 -9.03 -19.89
C GLY A 78 -13.43 -9.06 -21.42
N THR A 79 -14.50 -9.69 -21.95
CA THR A 79 -14.91 -9.82 -23.37
C THR A 79 -13.90 -10.33 -24.42
N ALA A 80 -12.59 -10.20 -24.21
CA ALA A 80 -11.56 -10.62 -25.14
C ALA A 80 -11.24 -12.12 -24.97
N SER A 81 -10.88 -12.78 -26.07
CA SER A 81 -10.45 -14.19 -26.04
C SER A 81 -9.08 -14.38 -25.39
N GLU A 82 -8.22 -13.36 -25.46
CA GLU A 82 -6.87 -13.36 -24.87
C GLU A 82 -6.63 -12.06 -24.08
N PRO A 83 -6.04 -12.11 -22.87
CA PRO A 83 -5.80 -10.91 -22.05
C PRO A 83 -4.98 -9.82 -22.76
N SER A 84 -4.01 -10.20 -23.58
CA SER A 84 -3.18 -9.28 -24.37
C SER A 84 -3.95 -8.42 -25.38
N SER A 85 -5.16 -8.84 -25.77
CA SER A 85 -6.02 -8.13 -26.71
C SER A 85 -7.08 -7.26 -26.04
N ALA A 86 -7.15 -7.30 -24.69
CA ALA A 86 -8.14 -6.55 -23.93
C ALA A 86 -7.87 -5.04 -24.02
N LYS A 87 -8.94 -4.28 -24.29
CA LYS A 87 -8.89 -2.80 -24.41
C LYS A 87 -9.37 -2.08 -23.15
N ARG A 88 -9.92 -2.81 -22.18
CA ARG A 88 -10.54 -2.27 -20.95
C ARG A 88 -10.29 -3.22 -19.78
N ALA A 89 -10.06 -2.66 -18.60
CA ALA A 89 -10.05 -3.40 -17.34
C ALA A 89 -11.43 -3.36 -16.68
N LYS A 90 -11.72 -4.34 -15.81
CA LYS A 90 -12.87 -4.27 -14.91
C LYS A 90 -12.56 -3.26 -13.78
N PRO A 91 -13.44 -2.29 -13.50
CA PRO A 91 -13.22 -1.30 -12.43
C PRO A 91 -13.48 -1.86 -11.03
N SER A 92 -13.79 -3.15 -10.91
CA SER A 92 -13.92 -3.85 -9.63
C SER A 92 -12.57 -4.42 -9.21
N GLU A 93 -12.16 -4.17 -7.98
CA GLU A 93 -11.01 -4.82 -7.38
C GLU A 93 -11.21 -6.35 -7.37
N VAL A 94 -10.20 -7.07 -7.82
CA VAL A 94 -10.12 -8.53 -7.67
C VAL A 94 -9.66 -8.86 -6.25
N ARG A 95 -8.68 -8.11 -5.76
CA ARG A 95 -8.06 -8.34 -4.46
C ARG A 95 -7.41 -7.07 -3.92
N ARG A 96 -7.53 -6.86 -2.62
CA ARG A 96 -6.77 -5.83 -1.88
C ARG A 96 -5.43 -6.41 -1.45
N ILE A 97 -4.35 -5.93 -2.04
CA ILE A 97 -2.99 -6.42 -1.76
C ILE A 97 -2.44 -5.75 -0.51
N PHE A 98 -2.61 -4.44 -0.35
CA PHE A 98 -2.09 -3.70 0.79
C PHE A 98 -3.06 -2.59 1.17
N THR A 99 -3.25 -2.32 2.47
CA THR A 99 -3.92 -1.10 2.93
C THR A 99 -3.39 -0.61 4.26
N MET A 100 -3.08 0.68 4.33
CA MET A 100 -2.58 1.35 5.54
C MET A 100 -3.20 2.73 5.68
N GLY A 101 -3.65 3.05 6.88
CA GLY A 101 -4.10 4.39 7.24
C GLY A 101 -2.95 5.35 7.37
N LEU A 102 -3.09 6.54 6.79
CA LEU A 102 -2.06 7.58 6.74
C LEU A 102 -2.25 8.54 7.91
N SER A 103 -1.21 8.70 8.75
CA SER A 103 -1.30 9.52 9.97
C SER A 103 -1.37 11.02 9.69
N PHE A 104 -0.81 11.46 8.56
CA PHE A 104 -0.86 12.84 8.06
C PHE A 104 -1.30 12.85 6.59
N ASN A 105 -1.40 14.03 5.99
CA ASN A 105 -2.04 14.22 4.67
C ASN A 105 -1.07 14.39 3.49
N GLY A 106 0.23 14.20 3.69
CA GLY A 106 1.22 14.38 2.63
C GLY A 106 2.41 13.42 2.74
N HIS A 107 3.26 13.46 1.72
CA HIS A 107 4.45 12.61 1.55
C HIS A 107 4.13 11.11 1.58
N HIS A 108 3.08 10.69 0.88
CA HIS A 108 2.66 9.29 0.86
C HIS A 108 3.47 8.46 -0.14
N GLY A 109 3.94 9.06 -1.25
CA GLY A 109 4.57 8.32 -2.34
C GLY A 109 3.56 7.43 -3.06
N GLY A 110 3.86 6.14 -3.21
CA GLY A 110 2.91 5.16 -3.73
C GLY A 110 3.27 4.59 -5.10
N GLN A 111 4.51 4.72 -5.55
CA GLN A 111 4.92 4.14 -6.83
C GLN A 111 4.90 2.61 -6.75
N LEU A 112 4.44 1.98 -7.83
CA LEU A 112 4.48 0.54 -8.03
C LEU A 112 5.44 0.19 -9.17
N LEU A 113 6.27 -0.82 -8.96
CA LEU A 113 7.17 -1.39 -9.95
C LEU A 113 7.21 -2.91 -9.79
N PHE A 114 7.54 -3.64 -10.86
CA PHE A 114 7.89 -5.05 -10.77
C PHE A 114 9.38 -5.22 -11.05
N GLY A 115 10.06 -5.97 -10.19
CA GLY A 115 11.46 -6.29 -10.41
C GLY A 115 11.60 -7.18 -11.64
N PRO A 116 12.46 -6.82 -12.62
CA PRO A 116 12.55 -7.55 -13.88
C PRO A 116 13.18 -8.94 -13.72
N THR A 117 13.96 -9.15 -12.66
CA THR A 117 14.71 -10.40 -12.42
C THR A 117 14.01 -11.31 -11.42
N ASP A 118 13.44 -10.75 -10.35
CA ASP A 118 12.80 -11.51 -9.29
C ASP A 118 11.27 -11.58 -9.40
N GLY A 119 10.67 -10.71 -10.22
CA GLY A 119 9.22 -10.70 -10.46
C GLY A 119 8.38 -10.17 -9.31
N TYR A 120 9.00 -9.68 -8.23
CA TYR A 120 8.26 -9.16 -7.06
C TYR A 120 7.78 -7.74 -7.28
N MET A 121 6.72 -7.38 -6.54
CA MET A 121 6.17 -6.04 -6.56
C MET A 121 6.94 -5.15 -5.57
N TYR A 122 7.44 -4.02 -6.06
CA TYR A 122 8.02 -2.97 -5.25
C TYR A 122 6.99 -1.87 -5.06
N PHE A 123 6.72 -1.52 -3.81
CA PHE A 123 5.80 -0.47 -3.41
C PHE A 123 6.55 0.56 -2.57
N THR A 124 6.63 1.80 -3.06
CA THR A 124 7.35 2.88 -2.37
C THR A 124 6.41 3.68 -1.50
N MET A 125 6.83 3.95 -0.27
CA MET A 125 6.13 4.85 0.65
C MET A 125 7.05 5.99 1.02
N GLY A 126 6.51 7.21 0.95
CA GLY A 126 7.15 8.37 1.55
C GLY A 126 7.09 8.31 3.08
N ASP A 127 7.69 9.30 3.74
CA ASP A 127 7.80 9.36 5.21
C ASP A 127 6.46 9.56 5.92
N GLY A 128 5.39 9.81 5.17
CA GLY A 128 4.04 10.03 5.69
C GLY A 128 3.84 11.42 6.27
N GLY A 129 4.79 12.34 6.09
CA GLY A 129 4.65 13.76 6.39
C GLY A 129 4.81 14.14 7.86
N GLY A 130 4.42 15.37 8.17
CA GLY A 130 4.59 15.99 9.49
C GLY A 130 5.93 16.72 9.61
N THR A 131 5.87 18.01 9.95
CA THR A 131 7.07 18.84 10.09
C THR A 131 8.07 18.23 11.08
N GLY A 132 9.25 17.87 10.58
CA GLY A 132 10.35 17.33 11.38
C GLY A 132 10.27 15.85 11.73
N ASP A 133 9.39 15.05 11.07
CA ASP A 133 9.18 13.62 11.36
C ASP A 133 9.04 13.33 12.87
N PRO A 134 7.97 13.84 13.52
CA PRO A 134 7.85 13.84 14.98
C PRO A 134 7.83 12.43 15.62
N TYR A 135 7.55 11.40 14.82
CA TYR A 135 7.54 9.99 15.24
C TYR A 135 8.70 9.18 14.67
N ASN A 136 9.61 9.85 13.95
CA ASN A 136 10.80 9.27 13.36
C ASN A 136 10.46 8.03 12.49
N PHE A 137 9.34 8.08 11.76
CA PHE A 137 8.79 6.93 11.06
C PHE A 137 9.76 6.36 10.03
N SER A 138 10.49 7.23 9.33
CA SER A 138 11.44 6.80 8.31
C SER A 138 12.60 6.00 8.89
N GLN A 139 13.06 6.36 10.09
CA GLN A 139 14.15 5.65 10.79
C GLN A 139 13.64 4.50 11.66
N ASN A 140 12.34 4.48 11.99
CA ASN A 140 11.73 3.39 12.74
C ASN A 140 11.58 2.17 11.83
N LYS A 141 12.28 1.08 12.16
CA LYS A 141 12.23 -0.19 11.43
C LYS A 141 10.86 -0.86 11.48
N LYS A 142 10.07 -0.63 12.54
CA LYS A 142 8.70 -1.16 12.69
C LYS A 142 7.66 -0.40 11.86
N SER A 143 8.05 0.73 11.25
CA SER A 143 7.19 1.52 10.37
C SER A 143 7.36 1.14 8.91
N LEU A 144 6.25 1.16 8.16
CA LEU A 144 6.25 0.99 6.71
C LEU A 144 6.36 2.32 5.94
N LEU A 145 6.42 3.46 6.64
CA LEU A 145 6.65 4.77 6.05
C LEU A 145 8.15 5.02 5.84
N GLY A 146 8.49 5.73 4.77
CA GLY A 146 9.86 6.01 4.34
C GLY A 146 10.60 4.76 3.87
N LYS A 147 9.89 3.81 3.26
CA LYS A 147 10.41 2.48 2.87
C LYS A 147 10.12 2.16 1.40
N ILE A 148 10.94 1.27 0.85
CA ILE A 148 10.62 0.52 -0.35
C ILE A 148 10.28 -0.90 0.08
N MET A 149 9.01 -1.27 -0.02
CA MET A 149 8.53 -2.61 0.32
C MET A 149 8.64 -3.52 -0.90
N ARG A 150 9.14 -4.74 -0.72
CA ARG A 150 9.22 -5.79 -1.74
C ARG A 150 8.30 -6.94 -1.36
N LEU A 151 7.25 -7.13 -2.15
CA LEU A 151 6.09 -7.96 -1.84
C LEU A 151 5.92 -9.07 -2.88
N ASP A 152 5.61 -10.28 -2.42
CA ASP A 152 5.18 -11.38 -3.27
C ASP A 152 3.64 -11.38 -3.38
N VAL A 153 3.15 -11.05 -4.57
CA VAL A 153 1.71 -10.94 -4.90
C VAL A 153 1.19 -12.16 -5.66
N ASP A 154 2.05 -13.16 -5.89
CA ASP A 154 1.71 -14.40 -6.58
C ASP A 154 1.43 -15.51 -5.58
N ASN A 155 2.10 -15.49 -4.41
CA ASN A 155 1.89 -16.44 -3.33
C ASN A 155 1.15 -15.77 -2.17
N ILE A 156 -0.18 -15.90 -2.16
CA ILE A 156 -1.01 -15.29 -1.12
C ILE A 156 -1.21 -16.27 0.05
N PRO A 157 -0.84 -15.88 1.28
CA PRO A 157 -1.05 -16.71 2.46
C PRO A 157 -2.54 -16.83 2.82
N SER A 158 -2.88 -17.84 3.60
CA SER A 158 -4.22 -17.97 4.17
C SER A 158 -4.54 -16.82 5.13
N ALA A 159 -5.82 -16.57 5.41
CA ALA A 159 -6.24 -15.53 6.34
C ALA A 159 -5.61 -15.71 7.74
N ALA A 160 -5.49 -16.95 8.21
CA ALA A 160 -4.85 -17.26 9.49
C ALA A 160 -3.35 -16.95 9.49
N GLU A 161 -2.65 -17.15 8.36
CA GLU A 161 -1.25 -16.80 8.21
C GLU A 161 -1.04 -15.28 8.11
N ILE A 162 -1.93 -14.57 7.41
CA ILE A 162 -1.93 -13.09 7.35
C ILE A 162 -2.05 -12.51 8.77
N GLU A 163 -2.97 -13.02 9.57
CA GLU A 163 -3.17 -12.61 10.96
C GLU A 163 -1.95 -12.95 11.82
N LYS A 164 -1.46 -14.19 11.74
CA LYS A 164 -0.29 -14.65 12.50
C LYS A 164 0.97 -13.83 12.20
N LEU A 165 1.17 -13.43 10.94
CA LEU A 165 2.33 -12.65 10.49
C LEU A 165 2.10 -11.14 10.61
N GLY A 166 0.91 -10.68 11.02
CA GLY A 166 0.58 -9.26 11.14
C GLY A 166 0.67 -8.49 9.83
N LEU A 167 0.40 -9.15 8.69
CA LEU A 167 0.52 -8.53 7.37
C LEU A 167 -0.56 -7.47 7.14
N TRP A 168 -0.23 -6.49 6.30
CA TRP A 168 -1.09 -5.33 6.00
C TRP A 168 -2.03 -5.58 4.81
N GLY A 169 -2.14 -6.83 4.34
CA GLY A 169 -3.02 -7.24 3.27
C GLY A 169 -2.65 -8.59 2.66
N ASN A 170 -3.14 -8.86 1.46
CA ASN A 170 -2.95 -10.12 0.76
C ASN A 170 -1.65 -10.12 -0.07
N TYR A 171 -0.53 -10.37 0.60
CA TYR A 171 0.79 -10.63 0.00
C TYR A 171 1.57 -11.60 0.90
N SER A 172 2.66 -12.17 0.40
CA SER A 172 3.69 -12.77 1.24
C SER A 172 5.00 -11.98 1.16
N ILE A 173 5.91 -12.26 2.09
CA ILE A 173 7.21 -11.60 2.19
C ILE A 173 8.24 -12.53 1.52
N PRO A 174 8.95 -12.08 0.46
CA PRO A 174 10.06 -12.84 -0.10
C PRO A 174 11.08 -13.24 0.96
N LYS A 175 11.56 -14.49 0.92
CA LYS A 175 12.43 -15.06 1.96
C LYS A 175 13.78 -14.34 2.08
N ASP A 176 14.25 -13.79 0.97
CA ASP A 176 15.49 -13.03 0.82
C ASP A 176 15.33 -11.53 1.11
N ASN A 177 14.15 -11.08 1.59
CA ASN A 177 14.02 -9.70 2.08
C ASN A 177 14.99 -9.47 3.25
N PRO A 178 15.67 -8.30 3.33
CA PRO A 178 16.78 -8.06 4.27
C PRO A 178 16.40 -8.09 5.76
N PHE A 179 15.11 -8.15 6.05
CA PHE A 179 14.53 -8.08 7.39
C PHE A 179 13.83 -9.38 7.80
N SER A 180 13.91 -10.45 7.00
CA SER A 180 13.26 -11.73 7.31
C SER A 180 13.77 -12.38 8.60
N GLU A 181 14.99 -12.05 9.03
CA GLU A 181 15.65 -12.61 10.22
C GLU A 181 15.93 -11.55 11.31
N ASP A 182 15.45 -10.30 11.16
CA ASP A 182 15.68 -9.25 12.17
C ASP A 182 14.72 -9.43 13.36
N SER A 183 15.24 -9.98 14.46
CA SER A 183 14.48 -10.20 15.70
C SER A 183 14.11 -8.90 16.45
N GLY A 184 14.58 -7.74 15.98
CA GLY A 184 14.24 -6.43 16.51
C GLY A 184 12.94 -5.83 15.93
N LEU A 185 12.33 -6.49 14.96
CA LEU A 185 11.06 -6.08 14.34
C LEU A 185 9.83 -6.53 15.13
#